data_AF-G5F1H8-F1
#
_entry.id   AF-G5F1H8-F1
#
_cell.length_a   1.000
_cell.length_b   1.000
_cell.length_c   1.000
_cell.angle_alpha   90.00
_cell.angle_beta   90.00
_cell.angle_gamma   90.00
#
_symmetry.space_group_name_H-M   'P 1'
#
loop_
_entity.id
_entity.type
_entity.pdbx_description
1 polymer ?
#
loop_
_entity_poly.entity_id
_entity_poly.type
_entity_poly.pdbx_seq_one_letter_code
_entity_poly.pdbx_strand_id
1 'polypeptide(L)'
;MPTVKLCGDITCLRTGEGWLYLATVIDLATRMVVSWSMSERMTADIVVAALGNAKGRGYVAKNAVFHSDRGSQYTSRMLLDWAEENNVRLSCSRTGNCHDNAVAESFFATLKNEMYYRRSFKTRADARRAVFNYIEVFCNRRRPHSTMGYQVPGELMDTFFARAAPGWGKLPIAA
;
A
#
# COMPACT_ATOMS: atom_id res chain seq x y z
N MET A 1 3.03 10.07 11.30
CA MET A 1 1.88 9.31 11.83
C MET A 1 1.42 8.31 10.78
N PRO A 2 1.05 7.09 11.19
CA PRO A 2 0.35 6.15 10.32
C PRO A 2 -0.94 6.75 9.76
N THR A 3 -1.40 6.22 8.62
CA THR A 3 -2.62 6.53 7.88
C THR A 3 -2.72 7.93 7.25
N VAL A 4 -1.75 8.80 7.50
CA VAL A 4 -1.75 10.21 7.02
C VAL A 4 -0.92 10.40 5.75
N LYS A 5 0.18 9.67 5.58
CA LYS A 5 1.05 9.77 4.40
C LYS A 5 1.21 8.39 3.78
N LEU A 6 0.68 8.25 2.59
CA LEU A 6 0.64 7.01 1.84
C LEU A 6 1.41 7.22 0.53
N CYS A 7 2.03 6.17 0.02
CA CYS A 7 2.52 6.15 -1.35
C CYS A 7 2.00 4.93 -2.10
N GLY A 8 1.98 5.00 -3.43
CA GLY A 8 1.59 3.87 -4.26
C GLY A 8 2.21 3.93 -5.64
N ASP A 9 2.34 2.75 -6.22
CA ASP A 9 2.85 2.56 -7.57
C ASP A 9 2.22 1.29 -8.18
N ILE A 10 2.34 1.11 -9.50
CA ILE A 10 1.92 -0.09 -10.23
C ILE A 10 3.15 -0.84 -10.70
N THR A 11 3.13 -2.17 -10.56
CA THR A 11 4.11 -3.04 -11.20
C THR A 11 3.46 -4.09 -12.07
N CYS A 12 4.19 -4.55 -13.10
CA CYS A 12 3.79 -5.62 -13.99
C CYS A 12 4.47 -6.95 -13.63
N LEU A 13 3.67 -8.03 -13.66
CA LEU A 13 4.09 -9.40 -13.44
C LEU A 13 3.66 -10.25 -14.64
N ARG A 14 4.62 -10.85 -15.36
CA ARG A 14 4.34 -11.70 -16.51
C ARG A 14 3.97 -13.10 -16.03
N THR A 15 2.93 -13.66 -16.63
CA THR A 15 2.49 -15.04 -16.41
C THR A 15 2.33 -15.75 -17.76
N GLY A 16 2.09 -17.06 -17.74
CA GLY A 16 1.77 -17.84 -18.94
C GLY A 16 0.48 -17.40 -19.64
N GLU A 17 -0.43 -16.72 -18.93
CA GLU A 17 -1.70 -16.21 -19.48
C GLU A 17 -1.61 -14.73 -19.90
N GLY A 18 -0.44 -14.10 -19.73
CA GLY A 18 -0.18 -12.68 -20.02
C GLY A 18 0.13 -11.86 -18.77
N TRP A 19 -0.04 -10.55 -18.86
CA TRP A 19 0.29 -9.62 -17.78
C TRP A 19 -0.73 -9.64 -16.65
N LEU A 20 -0.21 -9.52 -15.43
CA LEU A 20 -0.93 -9.18 -14.21
C LEU A 20 -0.33 -7.89 -13.66
N TYR A 21 -1.15 -6.88 -13.48
CA TYR A 21 -0.76 -5.60 -12.88
C TYR A 21 -1.11 -5.62 -11.40
N LEU A 22 -0.22 -5.07 -10.57
CA LEU A 22 -0.37 -4.95 -9.12
C LEU A 22 -0.19 -3.49 -8.74
N ALA A 23 -1.22 -2.89 -8.15
CA ALA A 23 -1.14 -1.60 -7.47
C ALA A 23 -1.04 -1.79 -5.97
N THR A 24 -0.23 -0.97 -5.30
CA THR A 24 -0.07 -0.99 -3.85
C THR A 24 -0.38 0.36 -3.23
N VAL A 25 -0.83 0.34 -1.98
CA VAL A 25 -0.91 1.51 -1.10
C VAL A 25 -0.08 1.17 0.14
N ILE A 26 0.98 1.94 0.35
CA ILE A 26 1.96 1.72 1.40
C ILE A 26 1.90 2.90 2.37
N ASP A 27 1.79 2.60 3.66
CA ASP A 27 1.89 3.63 4.68
C ASP A 27 3.36 4.01 4.93
N LEU A 28 3.68 5.30 4.83
CA LEU A 28 5.06 5.77 4.91
C LEU A 28 5.63 5.75 6.34
N ALA A 29 4.77 5.75 7.36
CA ALA A 29 5.22 5.72 8.75
C ALA A 29 5.53 4.30 9.22
N THR A 30 4.76 3.31 8.75
CA THR A 30 4.80 1.91 9.18
C THR A 30 5.36 0.96 8.13
N ARG A 31 5.62 1.43 6.91
CA ARG A 31 6.03 0.61 5.75
C ARG A 31 5.07 -0.55 5.44
N MET A 32 3.90 -0.58 6.07
CA MET A 32 2.90 -1.60 5.84
C MET A 32 2.28 -1.37 4.46
N VAL A 33 2.16 -2.42 3.66
CA VAL A 33 1.29 -2.40 2.50
C VAL A 33 -0.13 -2.50 3.03
N VAL A 34 -0.77 -1.35 3.26
CA VAL A 34 -2.10 -1.27 3.90
C VAL A 34 -3.22 -1.77 2.99
N SER A 35 -2.98 -1.74 1.67
CA SER A 35 -3.88 -2.31 0.68
C SER A 35 -3.18 -2.51 -0.66
N TRP A 36 -3.78 -3.31 -1.53
CA TRP A 36 -3.33 -3.58 -2.88
C TRP A 36 -4.52 -4.02 -3.74
N SER A 37 -4.34 -3.97 -5.07
CA SER A 37 -5.31 -4.49 -6.04
C SER A 37 -4.56 -5.07 -7.24
N MET A 38 -5.19 -6.03 -7.92
CA MET A 38 -4.60 -6.73 -9.05
C MET A 38 -5.57 -6.84 -10.23
N SER A 39 -5.13 -6.47 -11.43
CA SER A 39 -5.94 -6.50 -12.65
C SER A 39 -5.16 -7.04 -13.84
N GLU A 40 -5.86 -7.53 -14.85
CA GLU A 40 -5.27 -7.95 -16.12
C GLU A 40 -4.97 -6.76 -17.05
N ARG A 41 -5.50 -5.57 -16.70
CA ARG A 41 -5.32 -4.33 -17.42
C ARG A 41 -4.71 -3.26 -16.51
N MET A 42 -3.88 -2.41 -17.11
CA MET A 42 -3.22 -1.30 -16.40
C MET A 42 -4.06 -0.02 -16.49
N THR A 43 -5.20 -0.02 -15.81
CA THR A 43 -6.20 1.04 -15.84
C THR A 43 -6.33 1.70 -14.46
N ALA A 44 -6.84 2.93 -14.38
CA ALA A 44 -6.86 3.70 -13.14
C ALA A 44 -7.70 3.06 -12.00
N ASP A 45 -8.68 2.24 -12.36
CA ASP A 45 -9.54 1.49 -11.42
C ASP A 45 -8.73 0.58 -10.48
N ILE A 46 -7.58 0.07 -10.90
CA ILE A 46 -6.74 -0.74 -10.02
C ILE A 46 -6.22 0.07 -8.82
N VAL A 47 -5.85 1.34 -9.03
CA VAL A 47 -5.37 2.24 -7.98
C VAL A 47 -6.53 2.65 -7.09
N VAL A 48 -7.65 3.03 -7.69
CA VAL A 48 -8.87 3.41 -6.97
C VAL A 48 -9.40 2.27 -6.11
N ALA A 49 -9.39 1.03 -6.62
CA ALA A 49 -9.76 -0.15 -5.85
C ALA A 49 -8.83 -0.37 -4.65
N ALA A 50 -7.51 -0.23 -4.84
CA ALA A 50 -6.55 -0.38 -3.74
C ALA A 50 -6.77 0.68 -2.66
N LEU A 51 -6.98 1.94 -3.05
CA LEU A 51 -7.24 3.05 -2.14
C LEU A 51 -8.61 2.94 -1.44
N GLY A 52 -9.66 2.54 -2.16
CA GLY A 52 -10.98 2.27 -1.60
C GLY A 52 -10.93 1.17 -0.54
N ASN A 53 -10.21 0.07 -0.81
CA ASN A 53 -9.98 -1.00 0.15
C ASN A 53 -9.19 -0.50 1.38
N ALA A 54 -8.15 0.33 1.19
CA ALA A 54 -7.41 0.93 2.30
C ALA A 54 -8.31 1.80 3.18
N LYS A 55 -9.15 2.62 2.55
CA LYS A 55 -10.10 3.51 3.23
C LYS A 55 -11.14 2.72 4.02
N GLY A 56 -11.75 1.70 3.42
CA GLY A 56 -12.75 0.84 4.06
C GLY A 56 -12.19 0.07 5.27
N ARG A 57 -10.88 -0.21 5.28
CA ARG A 57 -10.17 -0.82 6.42
C ARG A 57 -9.72 0.18 7.49
N GLY A 58 -9.98 1.48 7.30
CA GLY A 58 -9.59 2.53 8.24
C GLY A 58 -8.15 3.00 8.13
N TYR A 59 -7.41 2.61 7.08
CA TYR A 59 -6.00 2.97 6.91
C TYR A 59 -5.77 4.29 6.17
N VAL A 60 -6.83 5.05 5.89
CA VAL A 60 -6.76 6.36 5.23
C VAL A 60 -7.44 7.41 6.11
N ALA A 61 -6.62 8.21 6.80
CA ALA A 61 -7.10 9.30 7.65
C ALA A 61 -7.77 10.41 6.83
N LYS A 62 -8.53 11.27 7.51
CA LYS A 62 -9.02 12.52 6.91
C LYS A 62 -7.83 13.41 6.54
N ASN A 63 -7.88 14.02 5.35
CA ASN A 63 -6.79 14.86 4.81
C ASN A 63 -5.48 14.09 4.59
N ALA A 64 -5.54 12.77 4.44
CA ALA A 64 -4.36 11.98 4.08
C ALA A 64 -3.77 12.46 2.75
N VAL A 65 -2.46 12.31 2.60
CA VAL A 65 -1.74 12.55 1.35
C VAL A 65 -1.42 11.20 0.73
N PHE A 66 -1.82 11.02 -0.53
CA PHE A 66 -1.39 9.88 -1.34
C PHE A 66 -0.39 10.36 -2.40
N HIS A 67 0.84 9.85 -2.30
CA HIS A 67 1.92 10.19 -3.20
C HIS A 67 2.14 9.09 -4.25
N SER A 68 2.33 9.48 -5.51
CA SER A 68 2.64 8.55 -6.59
C SER A 68 3.58 9.20 -7.61
N ASP A 69 4.01 8.41 -8.60
CA ASP A 69 4.61 8.98 -9.80
C ASP A 69 3.56 9.75 -10.65
N ARG A 70 4.01 10.23 -11.82
CA ARG A 70 3.17 10.98 -12.78
C ARG A 70 2.52 10.09 -13.85
N GLY A 71 2.36 8.79 -13.61
CA GLY A 71 1.73 7.88 -14.55
C GLY A 71 0.31 8.32 -14.95
N SER A 72 -0.16 7.92 -16.13
CA SER A 72 -1.48 8.31 -16.64
C SER A 72 -2.64 7.82 -15.76
N GLN A 73 -2.44 6.71 -15.04
CA GLN A 73 -3.38 6.19 -14.05
C GLN A 73 -3.51 7.13 -12.84
N TYR A 74 -2.39 7.72 -12.42
CA TYR A 74 -2.31 8.63 -11.27
C TYR A 74 -2.72 10.06 -11.57
N THR A 75 -2.75 10.44 -12.85
CA THR A 75 -3.27 11.73 -13.32
C THR A 75 -4.68 11.62 -13.91
N SER A 76 -5.32 10.45 -13.78
CA SER A 76 -6.65 10.20 -14.32
C SER A 76 -7.76 10.94 -13.57
N ARG A 77 -8.83 11.29 -14.29
CA ARG A 77 -10.03 11.89 -13.69
C ARG A 77 -10.65 10.99 -12.62
N MET A 78 -10.65 9.68 -12.87
CA MET A 78 -11.20 8.68 -11.95
C MET A 78 -10.51 8.71 -10.57
N LEU A 79 -9.19 8.81 -10.54
CA LEU A 79 -8.47 8.91 -9.27
C LEU A 79 -8.70 10.26 -8.59
N LEU A 80 -8.77 11.34 -9.38
CA LEU A 80 -9.06 12.68 -8.86
C LEU A 80 -10.42 12.74 -8.17
N ASP A 81 -11.48 12.25 -8.84
CA ASP A 81 -12.85 12.23 -8.31
C ASP A 81 -12.91 11.44 -6.98
N TRP A 82 -12.30 10.23 -6.95
CA TRP A 82 -12.24 9.43 -5.74
C TRP A 82 -11.51 10.17 -4.60
N ALA A 83 -10.42 10.88 -4.91
CA ALA A 83 -9.63 11.60 -3.91
C ALA A 83 -10.40 12.80 -3.34
N GLU A 84 -11.13 13.55 -4.18
CA GLU A 84 -11.99 14.66 -3.77
C GLU A 84 -13.10 14.19 -2.83
N GLU A 85 -13.82 13.13 -3.22
CA GLU A 85 -14.89 12.53 -2.41
C GLU A 85 -14.41 12.04 -1.03
N ASN A 86 -13.17 11.56 -0.96
CA ASN A 86 -12.61 10.96 0.25
C ASN A 86 -11.72 11.92 1.07
N ASN A 87 -11.63 13.20 0.69
CA ASN A 87 -10.75 14.20 1.30
C ASN A 87 -9.28 13.74 1.36
N VAL A 88 -8.79 13.16 0.26
CA VAL A 88 -7.39 12.74 0.09
C VAL A 88 -6.69 13.72 -0.84
N ARG A 89 -5.50 14.17 -0.44
CA ARG A 89 -4.67 15.05 -1.28
C ARG A 89 -3.74 14.20 -2.13
N LEU A 90 -3.86 14.31 -3.45
CA LEU A 90 -2.93 13.69 -4.38
C LEU A 90 -1.63 14.51 -4.44
N SER A 91 -0.51 13.82 -4.42
CA SER A 91 0.83 14.39 -4.60
C SER A 91 1.55 13.57 -5.64
N CYS A 92 2.23 14.24 -6.58
CA CYS A 92 3.05 13.56 -7.58
C CYS A 92 4.51 14.00 -7.50
N SER A 93 5.43 13.10 -7.86
CA SER A 93 6.85 13.42 -7.97
C SER A 93 7.09 14.64 -8.84
N ARG A 94 8.09 15.45 -8.47
CA ARG A 94 8.55 16.55 -9.33
C ARG A 94 9.21 15.98 -10.59
N THR A 95 9.06 16.69 -11.71
CA THR A 95 9.77 16.32 -12.95
C THR A 95 11.27 16.27 -12.67
N GLY A 96 11.90 15.12 -12.95
CA GLY A 96 13.34 14.92 -12.74
C GLY A 96 13.76 14.47 -11.35
N ASN A 97 12.83 14.12 -10.44
CA ASN A 97 13.17 13.57 -9.12
C ASN A 97 12.64 12.14 -8.94
N CYS A 98 13.52 11.14 -9.08
CA CYS A 98 13.19 9.73 -8.88
C CYS A 98 13.04 9.34 -7.40
N HIS A 99 13.52 10.16 -6.46
CA HIS A 99 13.54 9.78 -5.05
C HIS A 99 12.18 9.88 -4.36
N ASP A 100 11.24 10.62 -4.94
CA ASP A 100 9.94 10.90 -4.31
C ASP A 100 9.08 9.62 -4.17
N ASN A 101 9.23 8.62 -5.06
CA ASN A 101 8.52 7.34 -5.04
C ASN A 101 9.39 6.14 -4.63
N ALA A 102 10.60 6.38 -4.10
CA ALA A 102 11.61 5.34 -3.83
C ALA A 102 11.11 4.18 -2.93
N VAL A 103 10.11 4.44 -2.08
CA VAL A 103 9.55 3.44 -1.16
C VAL A 103 8.79 2.36 -1.93
N ALA A 104 7.92 2.78 -2.86
CA ALA A 104 7.16 1.83 -3.68
C ALA A 104 8.08 1.09 -4.66
N GLU A 105 9.04 1.81 -5.26
CA GLU A 105 10.05 1.21 -6.14
C GLU A 105 10.90 0.16 -5.41
N SER A 106 11.39 0.49 -4.22
CA SER A 106 12.18 -0.43 -3.38
C SER A 106 11.36 -1.65 -2.98
N PHE A 107 10.10 -1.45 -2.59
CA PHE A 107 9.18 -2.55 -2.30
C PHE A 107 9.02 -3.48 -3.51
N PHE A 108 8.79 -2.94 -4.71
CA PHE A 108 8.64 -3.77 -5.91
C PHE A 108 9.91 -4.46 -6.35
N ALA A 109 11.07 -3.81 -6.24
CA ALA A 109 12.36 -4.44 -6.51
C ALA A 109 12.55 -5.66 -5.59
N THR A 110 12.22 -5.50 -4.31
CA THR A 110 12.33 -6.55 -3.29
C THR A 110 11.35 -7.70 -3.55
N LEU A 111 10.07 -7.39 -3.79
CA LEU A 111 9.05 -8.36 -4.17
C LEU A 111 9.48 -9.15 -5.40
N LYS A 112 10.04 -8.47 -6.40
CA LYS A 112 10.44 -9.12 -7.64
C LYS A 112 11.63 -10.05 -7.44
N ASN A 113 12.65 -9.62 -6.72
CA ASN A 113 13.87 -10.40 -6.48
C ASN A 113 13.66 -11.58 -5.52
N GLU A 114 12.84 -11.40 -4.48
CA GLU A 114 12.66 -12.43 -3.46
C GLU A 114 11.58 -13.45 -3.83
N MET A 115 10.54 -13.04 -4.59
CA MET A 115 9.37 -13.87 -4.84
C MET A 115 9.13 -14.15 -6.32
N TYR A 116 9.07 -13.11 -7.16
CA TYR A 116 8.63 -13.24 -8.56
C TYR A 116 9.68 -13.93 -9.43
N TYR A 117 10.92 -13.46 -9.45
CA TYR A 117 11.98 -14.01 -10.32
C TYR A 117 12.44 -15.42 -9.90
N ARG A 118 12.07 -15.87 -8.70
CA ARG A 118 12.41 -17.21 -8.19
C ARG A 118 11.45 -18.30 -8.66
N ARG A 119 10.39 -17.96 -9.40
CA ARG A 119 9.39 -18.92 -9.87
C ARG A 119 8.76 -18.50 -11.19
N SER A 120 8.32 -19.49 -11.96
CA SER A 120 7.52 -19.25 -13.17
C SER A 120 6.03 -19.39 -12.85
N PHE A 121 5.24 -18.38 -13.22
CA PHE A 121 3.79 -18.40 -13.05
C PHE A 121 3.08 -18.87 -14.31
N LYS A 122 2.46 -20.05 -14.28
CA LYS A 122 1.67 -20.57 -15.39
C LYS A 122 0.38 -19.76 -15.58
N THR A 123 -0.29 -19.44 -14.47
CA THR A 123 -1.58 -18.73 -14.48
C THR A 123 -1.51 -17.42 -13.71
N ARG A 124 -2.42 -16.49 -14.02
CA ARG A 124 -2.65 -15.28 -13.21
C ARG A 124 -3.11 -15.63 -11.81
N ALA A 125 -3.89 -16.69 -11.63
CA ALA A 125 -4.36 -17.15 -10.32
C ALA A 125 -3.20 -17.54 -9.40
N ASP A 126 -2.18 -18.23 -9.92
CA ASP A 126 -0.97 -18.57 -9.17
C ASP A 126 -0.18 -17.33 -8.74
N ALA A 127 -0.04 -16.36 -9.66
CA ALA A 127 0.61 -15.09 -9.37
C ALA A 127 -0.16 -14.30 -8.30
N ARG A 128 -1.49 -14.23 -8.40
CA ARG A 128 -2.35 -13.56 -7.39
C ARG A 128 -2.15 -14.16 -6.00
N ARG A 129 -2.16 -15.50 -5.89
CA ARG A 129 -1.94 -16.20 -4.61
C ARG A 129 -0.55 -15.95 -4.05
N ALA A 130 0.48 -15.93 -4.89
CA ALA A 130 1.85 -15.67 -4.46
C ALA A 130 2.03 -14.21 -3.98
N VAL A 131 1.44 -13.24 -4.69
CA VAL A 131 1.43 -11.83 -4.29
C VAL A 131 0.69 -11.65 -2.96
N PHE A 132 -0.52 -12.22 -2.82
CA PHE A 132 -1.27 -12.20 -1.56
C PHE A 132 -0.42 -12.70 -0.39
N ASN A 133 0.16 -13.90 -0.54
CA ASN A 133 0.97 -14.50 0.52
C ASN A 133 2.22 -13.66 0.83
N TYR A 134 2.87 -13.12 -0.19
CA TYR A 134 4.05 -12.28 0.00
C TYR A 134 3.71 -11.00 0.78
N ILE A 135 2.62 -10.32 0.42
CA ILE A 135 2.22 -9.06 1.06
C ILE A 135 1.66 -9.31 2.47
N GLU A 136 0.59 -10.11 2.58
CA GLU A 136 -0.21 -10.21 3.80
C GLU A 136 0.44 -11.09 4.86
N VAL A 137 1.16 -12.14 4.45
CA VAL A 137 1.75 -13.11 5.39
C VAL A 137 3.21 -12.80 5.65
N PHE A 138 4.00 -12.49 4.63
CA PHE A 138 5.44 -12.30 4.79
C PHE A 138 5.80 -10.84 5.12
N CYS A 139 5.51 -9.89 4.23
CA CYS A 139 5.90 -8.49 4.42
C CYS A 139 5.22 -7.86 5.63
N ASN A 140 3.89 -7.89 5.68
CA ASN A 140 3.13 -7.16 6.71
C ASN A 140 3.22 -7.80 8.10
N ARG A 141 3.38 -9.14 8.20
CA ARG A 141 3.24 -9.88 9.46
C ARG A 141 4.49 -10.58 9.96
N ARG A 142 5.57 -10.66 9.18
CA ARG A 142 6.78 -11.39 9.58
C ARG A 142 8.07 -10.62 9.38
N ARG A 143 8.15 -9.75 8.36
CA ARG A 143 9.41 -9.08 8.01
C ARG A 143 9.63 -7.83 8.86
N PRO A 144 10.71 -7.76 9.67
CA PRO A 144 11.11 -6.53 10.34
C PRO A 144 11.66 -5.50 9.35
N HIS A 145 11.49 -4.21 9.64
CA HIS A 145 12.03 -3.13 8.82
C HIS A 145 13.01 -2.25 9.61
N SER A 146 14.25 -2.11 9.11
CA SER A 146 15.32 -1.36 9.79
C SER A 146 14.97 0.12 10.02
N THR A 147 14.33 0.77 9.03
CA THR A 147 13.87 2.17 9.11
C THR A 147 12.89 2.45 10.27
N MET A 148 12.35 1.41 10.92
CA MET A 148 11.39 1.52 12.02
C MET A 148 11.88 0.76 13.26
N GLY A 149 13.20 0.72 13.48
CA GLY A 149 13.76 0.04 14.64
C GLY A 149 13.55 -1.48 14.65
N TYR A 150 13.51 -2.10 13.47
CA TYR A 150 13.30 -3.55 13.31
C TYR A 150 11.95 -4.04 13.86
N GLN A 151 10.92 -3.20 13.81
CA GLN A 151 9.54 -3.64 14.08
C GLN A 151 8.90 -4.22 12.83
N VAL A 152 7.94 -5.14 13.02
CA VAL A 152 7.10 -5.67 11.95
C VAL A 152 6.04 -4.63 11.58
N PRO A 153 5.84 -4.32 10.29
CA PRO A 153 4.89 -3.28 9.85
C PRO A 153 3.47 -3.39 10.43
N GLY A 154 2.91 -4.60 10.43
CA GLY A 154 1.57 -4.87 10.98
C GLY A 154 1.49 -4.61 12.47
N GLU A 155 2.47 -5.06 13.26
CA GLU A 155 2.51 -4.84 14.71
C GLU A 155 2.60 -3.35 15.05
N LEU A 156 3.37 -2.58 14.28
CA LEU A 156 3.50 -1.15 14.46
C LEU A 156 2.18 -0.42 14.15
N MET A 157 1.48 -0.85 13.09
CA MET A 157 0.16 -0.34 12.75
C MET A 157 -0.88 -0.71 13.84
N ASP A 158 -0.88 -1.95 14.32
CA ASP A 158 -1.78 -2.41 15.38
C ASP A 158 -1.54 -1.64 16.69
N THR A 159 -0.27 -1.42 17.04
CA THR A 159 0.12 -0.61 18.21
C THR A 159 -0.39 0.83 18.10
N PHE A 160 -0.36 1.41 16.89
CA PHE A 160 -0.91 2.73 16.66
C PHE A 160 -2.42 2.79 16.91
N PHE A 161 -3.19 1.83 16.37
CA PHE A 161 -4.63 1.78 16.60
C PHE A 161 -4.99 1.47 18.06
N ALA A 162 -4.24 0.60 18.73
CA ALA A 162 -4.43 0.31 20.15
C ALA A 162 -4.24 1.54 21.04
N ARG A 163 -3.28 2.43 20.69
CA ARG A 163 -3.05 3.70 21.38
C ARG A 163 -4.07 4.78 21.05
N ALA A 164 -4.62 4.76 19.83
CA ALA A 164 -5.62 5.71 19.36
C ALA A 164 -7.04 5.36 19.81
N ALA A 165 -7.29 4.11 20.22
CA ALA A 165 -8.56 3.72 20.82
C ALA A 165 -8.80 4.51 22.12
N PRO A 166 -10.01 5.08 22.33
CA PRO A 166 -10.33 5.75 23.59
C PRO A 166 -10.16 4.75 24.74
N GLY A 167 -9.34 5.11 25.72
CA GLY A 167 -9.06 4.27 26.89
C GLY A 167 -10.33 4.06 27.71
N TRP A 168 -11.00 2.93 27.52
CA TRP A 168 -12.05 2.48 28.43
C TRP A 168 -11.37 1.98 29.72
N GLY A 169 -11.39 2.78 30.79
CA GLY A 169 -10.97 2.32 32.12
C GLY A 169 -10.03 3.20 32.96
N LYS A 170 -10.20 4.53 32.94
CA LYS A 170 -9.72 5.37 34.06
C LYS A 170 -10.81 6.34 34.52
N LEU A 171 -11.87 5.79 35.11
CA LEU A 171 -12.66 6.55 36.08
C LEU A 171 -12.05 6.26 37.46
N PRO A 172 -11.62 7.27 38.24
CA PRO A 172 -11.26 7.04 39.62
C PRO A 172 -12.52 6.59 40.35
N ILE A 173 -12.46 5.41 40.97
CA ILE A 173 -13.44 5.03 41.98
C ILE A 173 -13.21 5.99 43.15
N ALA A 174 -14.11 6.96 43.29
CA ALA A 174 -14.20 7.78 44.49
C ALA A 174 -14.49 6.86 45.69
N ALA A 175 -13.67 6.98 46.73
CA ALA A 175 -13.92 6.46 48.07
C ALA A 175 -13.89 7.65 49.03
#